data_AF-A0AAE0ET87-F1
#
_entry.id   AF-A0AAE0ET87-F1
#
_cell.length_a   1.000
_cell.length_b   1.000
_cell.length_c   1.000
_cell.angle_alpha   90.00
_cell.angle_beta   90.00
_cell.angle_gamma   90.00
#
_symmetry.space_group_name_H-M   'P 1'
#
loop_
_entity.id
_entity.type
_entity.pdbx_description
1 polymer ?
#
loop_
_entity_poly.entity_id
_entity_poly.type
_entity_poly.pdbx_seq_one_letter_code
_entity_poly.pdbx_strand_id
1 'polypeptide(L)'
;MIASHMFALKPAPALSARRHEKAVGRTAIRKSIRVSAMSTELVQVGEAAAAAASMYFMMSYNEYITHRYYQHDEVQKLQTYKDLRQQYPDTVPQLDGGGHVEHHAETLDDMLLRTDDRWLASQACARLDAKDPWRGTAFSWEVTAMMTAQMAPQVYPWYMLAMGWNFTDTTLFFLPAMLLHALIWNALHPNMHGLDDVPASVGAPSWVLSGLRGSAYFDWLYDNHAGHHVSGGKTNYNVACPLFDHIVGTFQTKESWEDLKANKAAVKAQKVVIEA
;
A
#
# COMPACT_ATOMS: atom_id res chain seq x y z
N MET A 1 -2.41 -94.19 56.40
CA MET A 1 -2.36 -94.55 54.98
C MET A 1 -3.65 -94.07 54.33
N ILE A 2 -3.61 -92.93 53.64
CA ILE A 2 -4.76 -92.37 52.92
C ILE A 2 -4.28 -92.08 51.51
N ALA A 3 -4.85 -92.79 50.53
CA ALA A 3 -4.72 -92.50 49.13
C ALA A 3 -5.66 -91.35 48.77
N SER A 4 -5.22 -90.43 47.92
CA SER A 4 -6.10 -89.50 47.21
C SER A 4 -5.58 -89.27 45.81
N HIS A 5 -6.51 -89.44 44.86
CA HIS A 5 -6.39 -89.30 43.42
C HIS A 5 -5.93 -87.89 43.02
N MET A 6 -5.11 -87.80 41.97
CA MET A 6 -5.16 -86.63 41.08
C MET A 6 -5.11 -87.06 39.62
N PHE A 7 -6.08 -86.50 38.90
CA PHE A 7 -6.40 -86.69 37.51
C PHE A 7 -5.34 -86.14 36.56
N ALA A 8 -5.21 -86.78 35.41
CA ALA A 8 -4.43 -86.35 34.26
C ALA A 8 -4.93 -85.01 33.69
N LEU A 9 -4.00 -84.08 33.44
CA LEU A 9 -4.24 -82.86 32.66
C LEU A 9 -3.55 -83.00 31.29
N LYS A 10 -4.34 -82.86 30.22
CA LYS A 10 -3.86 -82.72 28.84
C LYS A 10 -3.15 -81.37 28.66
N PRO A 11 -2.09 -81.28 27.82
CA PRO A 11 -1.51 -80.00 27.45
C PRO A 11 -2.43 -79.22 26.50
N ALA A 12 -2.55 -77.91 26.72
CA ALA A 12 -3.27 -76.97 25.87
C ALA A 12 -2.50 -76.66 24.57
N PRO A 13 -3.18 -76.36 23.46
CA PRO A 13 -2.54 -76.00 22.20
C PRO A 13 -1.92 -74.60 22.26
N ALA A 14 -0.75 -74.45 21.63
CA ALA A 14 -0.04 -73.19 21.49
C ALA A 14 -0.85 -72.17 20.67
N LEU A 15 -1.16 -71.03 21.29
CA LEU A 15 -1.71 -69.85 20.60
C LEU A 15 -0.57 -69.08 19.91
N SER A 16 -0.28 -69.43 18.66
CA SER A 16 0.56 -68.62 17.76
C SER A 16 -0.27 -67.91 16.70
N ALA A 17 -1.01 -66.86 17.06
CA ALA A 17 -1.58 -65.93 16.07
C ALA A 17 -2.13 -64.68 16.74
N ARG A 18 -1.30 -63.63 16.92
CA ARG A 18 -1.75 -62.23 16.99
C ARG A 18 -0.55 -61.28 17.08
N ARG A 19 0.17 -61.08 15.97
CA ARG A 19 1.18 -60.02 15.89
C ARG A 19 1.14 -59.16 14.63
N HIS A 20 0.24 -59.41 13.67
CA HIS A 20 0.26 -58.69 12.38
C HIS A 20 -0.80 -57.57 12.19
N GLU A 21 -1.83 -57.44 13.03
CA GLU A 21 -2.88 -56.44 12.81
C GLU A 21 -2.57 -55.01 13.31
N LYS A 22 -1.58 -54.81 14.18
CA LYS A 22 -1.30 -53.47 14.76
C LYS A 22 -0.44 -52.54 13.90
N ALA A 23 0.24 -53.05 12.87
CA ALA A 23 1.15 -52.25 12.05
C ALA A 23 0.45 -51.50 10.90
N VAL A 24 -0.59 -52.09 10.31
CA VAL A 24 -1.28 -51.53 9.13
C VAL A 24 -2.15 -50.32 9.52
N GLY A 25 -2.85 -50.38 10.66
CA GLY A 25 -3.68 -49.25 11.15
C GLY A 25 -2.87 -48.00 11.51
N ARG A 26 -1.65 -48.14 12.06
CA ARG A 26 -0.80 -46.99 12.43
C ARG A 26 -0.29 -46.21 11.21
N THR A 27 -0.10 -46.88 10.08
CA THR A 27 0.42 -46.25 8.86
C THR A 27 -0.69 -45.49 8.12
N ALA A 28 -1.91 -46.05 8.06
CA ALA A 28 -3.08 -45.39 7.49
C ALA A 28 -3.51 -44.15 8.29
N ILE A 29 -3.51 -44.23 9.63
CA ILE A 29 -3.82 -43.09 10.51
C ILE A 29 -2.75 -41.99 10.39
N ARG A 30 -1.46 -42.34 10.32
CA ARG A 30 -0.40 -41.35 10.07
C ARG A 30 -0.54 -40.67 8.71
N LYS A 31 -0.97 -41.41 7.68
CA LYS A 31 -1.20 -40.85 6.34
C LYS A 31 -2.43 -39.93 6.31
N SER A 32 -3.53 -40.27 6.98
CA SER A 32 -4.71 -39.41 7.05
C SER A 32 -4.47 -38.13 7.87
N ILE A 33 -3.74 -38.23 8.99
CA ILE A 33 -3.34 -37.06 9.78
C ILE A 33 -2.44 -36.14 8.96
N ARG A 34 -1.49 -36.69 8.20
CA ARG A 34 -0.58 -35.90 7.36
C ARG A 34 -1.30 -35.20 6.20
N VAL A 35 -2.26 -35.86 5.55
CA VAL A 35 -3.07 -35.25 4.49
C VAL A 35 -3.98 -34.15 5.05
N SER A 36 -4.58 -34.38 6.22
CA SER A 36 -5.39 -33.37 6.91
C SER A 36 -4.58 -32.15 7.34
N ALA A 37 -3.37 -32.35 7.88
CA ALA A 37 -2.48 -31.25 8.27
C ALA A 37 -2.03 -30.43 7.05
N MET A 38 -1.64 -31.09 5.95
CA MET A 38 -1.29 -30.40 4.70
C MET A 38 -2.46 -29.61 4.11
N SER A 39 -3.70 -30.13 4.20
CA SER A 39 -4.88 -29.37 3.75
C SER A 39 -5.15 -28.14 4.61
N THR A 40 -4.91 -28.21 5.92
CA THR A 40 -5.07 -27.06 6.82
C THR A 40 -4.00 -26.00 6.56
N GLU A 41 -2.74 -26.41 6.36
CA GLU A 41 -1.64 -25.48 6.03
C GLU A 41 -1.87 -24.76 4.69
N LEU A 42 -2.30 -25.48 3.65
CA LEU A 42 -2.59 -24.88 2.34
C LEU A 42 -3.73 -23.88 2.39
N VAL A 43 -4.79 -24.17 3.15
CA VAL A 43 -5.91 -23.24 3.36
C VAL A 43 -5.43 -21.98 4.08
N GLN A 44 -4.64 -22.12 5.14
CA GLN A 44 -4.09 -20.98 5.88
C GLN A 44 -3.17 -20.09 5.02
N VAL A 45 -2.32 -20.69 4.19
CA VAL A 45 -1.47 -19.93 3.25
C VAL A 45 -2.32 -19.20 2.22
N GLY A 46 -3.37 -19.85 1.70
CA GLY A 46 -4.30 -19.23 0.76
C GLY A 46 -5.05 -18.03 1.36
N GLU A 47 -5.53 -18.18 2.60
CA GLU A 47 -6.20 -17.10 3.34
C GLU A 47 -5.26 -15.92 3.62
N ALA A 48 -4.03 -16.18 4.05
CA ALA A 48 -3.04 -15.15 4.29
C ALA A 48 -2.66 -14.40 3.00
N ALA A 49 -2.48 -15.12 1.89
CA ALA A 49 -2.20 -14.51 0.60
C ALA A 49 -3.38 -13.66 0.11
N ALA A 50 -4.61 -14.14 0.26
CA ALA A 50 -5.82 -13.39 -0.09
C ALA A 50 -5.95 -12.11 0.77
N ALA A 51 -5.70 -12.21 2.08
CA ALA A 51 -5.71 -11.06 2.99
C ALA A 51 -4.66 -10.01 2.60
N ALA A 52 -3.42 -10.44 2.33
CA ALA A 52 -2.35 -9.54 1.89
C ALA A 52 -2.70 -8.84 0.56
N ALA A 53 -3.19 -9.61 -0.41
CA ALA A 53 -3.61 -9.07 -1.70
C ALA A 53 -4.76 -8.06 -1.56
N SER A 54 -5.78 -8.36 -0.75
CA SER A 54 -6.89 -7.43 -0.52
C SER A 54 -6.45 -6.18 0.22
N MET A 55 -5.51 -6.27 1.18
CA MET A 55 -4.98 -5.09 1.87
C MET A 55 -4.21 -4.19 0.91
N TYR A 56 -3.33 -4.78 0.09
CA TYR A 56 -2.60 -4.02 -0.93
C TYR A 56 -3.54 -3.35 -1.92
N PHE A 57 -4.58 -4.06 -2.39
CA PHE A 57 -5.61 -3.47 -3.25
C PHE A 57 -6.32 -2.30 -2.57
N MET A 58 -6.77 -2.44 -1.33
CA MET A 58 -7.46 -1.36 -0.61
C MET A 58 -6.53 -0.17 -0.36
N MET A 59 -5.27 -0.42 -0.01
CA MET A 59 -4.26 0.61 0.16
C MET A 59 -4.09 1.43 -1.12
N SER A 60 -3.86 0.71 -2.22
CA SER A 60 -3.69 1.29 -3.56
C SER A 60 -4.92 2.06 -4.01
N TYR A 61 -6.12 1.50 -3.83
CA TYR A 61 -7.37 2.20 -4.12
C TYR A 61 -7.51 3.51 -3.33
N ASN A 62 -7.26 3.47 -2.02
CA ASN A 62 -7.45 4.66 -1.19
C ASN A 62 -6.40 5.74 -1.48
N GLU A 63 -5.14 5.36 -1.65
CA GLU A 63 -4.09 6.27 -2.09
C GLU A 63 -4.47 6.93 -3.42
N TYR A 64 -4.95 6.16 -4.39
CA TYR A 64 -5.39 6.69 -5.67
C TYR A 64 -6.54 7.70 -5.52
N ILE A 65 -7.57 7.37 -4.74
CA ILE A 65 -8.70 8.25 -4.52
C ILE A 65 -8.26 9.54 -3.82
N THR A 66 -7.46 9.43 -2.77
CA THR A 66 -6.96 10.58 -2.02
C THR A 66 -6.08 11.45 -2.91
N HIS A 67 -5.13 10.87 -3.63
CA HIS A 67 -4.21 11.63 -4.43
C HIS A 67 -4.90 12.28 -5.64
N ARG A 68 -5.71 11.54 -6.39
CA ARG A 68 -6.41 12.07 -7.56
C ARG A 68 -7.52 13.05 -7.20
N TYR A 69 -8.43 12.66 -6.32
CA TYR A 69 -9.65 13.42 -6.11
C TYR A 69 -9.51 14.50 -5.06
N TYR A 70 -8.69 14.27 -4.02
CA TYR A 70 -8.45 15.25 -2.97
C TYR A 70 -7.18 16.09 -3.22
N GLN A 71 -6.01 15.47 -3.40
CA GLN A 71 -4.74 16.22 -3.52
C GLN A 71 -4.59 16.94 -4.88
N HIS A 72 -5.06 16.35 -5.99
CA HIS A 72 -5.14 17.01 -7.32
C HIS A 72 -6.41 17.81 -7.56
N ASP A 73 -7.22 17.94 -6.51
CA ASP A 73 -8.42 18.74 -6.47
C ASP A 73 -9.42 18.43 -7.62
N GLU A 74 -9.50 17.16 -8.03
CA GLU A 74 -10.46 16.78 -9.07
C GLU A 74 -11.91 16.85 -8.58
N VAL A 75 -12.17 16.69 -7.27
CA VAL A 75 -13.53 16.86 -6.73
C VAL A 75 -14.05 18.28 -6.98
N GLN A 76 -13.25 19.33 -6.79
CA GLN A 76 -13.72 20.71 -7.02
C GLN A 76 -13.98 21.03 -8.48
N LYS A 77 -13.50 20.18 -9.41
CA LYS A 77 -13.80 20.32 -10.84
C LYS A 77 -15.21 19.82 -11.18
N LEU A 78 -15.80 18.96 -10.34
CA LEU A 78 -17.15 18.42 -10.52
C LEU A 78 -18.20 19.52 -10.36
N GLN A 79 -19.13 19.60 -11.32
CA GLN A 79 -20.19 20.62 -11.31
C GLN A 79 -21.04 20.51 -10.04
N THR A 80 -21.41 19.30 -9.63
CA THR A 80 -22.19 19.08 -8.40
C THR A 80 -21.50 19.62 -7.15
N TYR A 81 -20.17 19.50 -7.07
CA TYR A 81 -19.43 20.06 -5.93
C TYR A 81 -19.44 21.59 -5.95
N LYS A 82 -19.25 22.19 -7.13
CA LYS A 82 -19.35 23.64 -7.31
C LYS A 82 -20.73 24.17 -6.94
N ASP A 83 -21.78 23.48 -7.38
CA ASP A 83 -23.17 23.82 -7.08
C ASP A 83 -23.45 23.73 -5.58
N LEU A 84 -23.01 22.64 -4.93
CA LEU A 84 -23.15 22.47 -3.47
C LEU A 84 -22.39 23.55 -2.69
N ARG A 85 -21.17 23.89 -3.11
CA ARG A 85 -20.39 24.94 -2.47
C ARG A 85 -21.00 26.32 -2.68
N GLN A 86 -21.60 26.58 -3.85
CA GLN A 86 -22.34 27.81 -4.09
C GLN A 86 -23.61 27.89 -3.23
N GLN A 87 -24.29 26.76 -3.04
CA GLN A 87 -25.52 26.69 -2.25
C GLN A 87 -25.26 26.73 -0.73
N TYR A 88 -24.14 26.16 -0.28
CA TYR A 88 -23.79 26.00 1.14
C TYR A 88 -22.31 26.35 1.41
N PRO A 89 -21.89 27.61 1.20
CA PRO A 89 -20.48 28.01 1.27
C PRO A 89 -19.85 27.86 2.67
N ASP A 90 -20.65 27.95 3.73
CA ASP A 90 -20.17 27.80 5.11
C ASP A 90 -20.08 26.34 5.57
N THR A 91 -20.74 25.42 4.85
CA THR A 91 -20.81 23.99 5.20
C THR A 91 -19.91 23.14 4.33
N VAL A 92 -19.77 23.50 3.04
CA VAL A 92 -18.95 22.77 2.08
C VAL A 92 -17.59 23.46 1.99
N PRO A 93 -16.55 22.90 2.62
CA PRO A 93 -15.25 23.56 2.70
C PRO A 93 -14.60 23.68 1.32
N GLN A 94 -13.65 24.61 1.15
CA GLN A 94 -12.71 24.50 0.06
C GLN A 94 -11.70 23.40 0.38
N LEU A 95 -11.44 22.48 -0.54
CA LEU A 95 -10.34 21.53 -0.41
C LEU A 95 -9.06 22.26 -0.88
N ASP A 96 -8.00 22.26 -0.09
CA ASP A 96 -6.74 22.94 -0.48
C ASP A 96 -5.68 21.94 -0.97
N GLY A 97 -6.03 20.65 -1.03
CA GLY A 97 -5.15 19.56 -1.46
C GLY A 97 -3.89 19.42 -0.61
N GLY A 98 -3.82 20.05 0.56
CA GLY A 98 -2.65 20.03 1.45
C GLY A 98 -1.38 20.64 0.86
N GLY A 99 -1.50 21.55 -0.13
CA GLY A 99 -0.34 22.12 -0.83
C GLY A 99 0.20 21.26 -1.98
N HIS A 100 -0.43 20.13 -2.29
CA HIS A 100 0.06 19.20 -3.31
C HIS A 100 0.03 19.78 -4.73
N VAL A 101 -0.97 20.60 -5.06
CA VAL A 101 -1.03 21.29 -6.35
C VAL A 101 0.11 22.31 -6.48
N GLU A 102 0.42 23.02 -5.40
CA GLU A 102 1.55 23.94 -5.34
C GLU A 102 2.88 23.19 -5.48
N HIS A 103 3.00 22.02 -4.85
CA HIS A 103 4.15 21.14 -5.01
C HIS A 103 4.34 20.72 -6.49
N HIS A 104 3.27 20.33 -7.18
CA HIS A 104 3.32 20.05 -8.62
C HIS A 104 3.77 21.25 -9.46
N ALA A 105 3.35 22.46 -9.08
CA ALA A 105 3.75 23.68 -9.78
C ALA A 105 5.22 24.05 -9.53
N GLU A 106 5.77 23.64 -8.38
CA GLU A 106 7.17 23.82 -8.00
C GLU A 106 8.11 22.84 -8.69
N THR A 107 7.70 21.58 -8.79
CA THR A 107 8.55 20.50 -9.24
C THR A 107 8.84 20.60 -10.74
N LEU A 108 10.12 20.49 -11.09
CA LEU A 108 10.61 20.43 -12.47
C LEU A 108 10.54 19.00 -13.01
N ASP A 109 10.63 18.84 -14.34
CA ASP A 109 10.57 17.52 -14.98
C ASP A 109 11.76 16.59 -14.59
N ASP A 110 12.80 17.11 -13.92
CA ASP A 110 13.92 16.35 -13.34
C ASP A 110 13.76 16.09 -11.83
N MET A 111 12.55 16.29 -11.30
CA MET A 111 12.15 16.13 -9.89
C MET A 111 12.74 17.14 -8.92
N LEU A 112 13.61 18.06 -9.38
CA LEU A 112 14.10 19.14 -8.54
C LEU A 112 13.04 20.21 -8.32
N LEU A 113 13.16 20.92 -7.20
CA LEU A 113 12.26 22.01 -6.86
C LEU A 113 12.75 23.33 -7.46
N ARG A 114 11.81 24.18 -7.88
CA ARG A 114 12.13 25.52 -8.38
C ARG A 114 12.77 26.40 -7.33
N THR A 115 13.79 27.12 -7.75
CA THR A 115 14.55 28.08 -6.93
C THR A 115 14.69 29.45 -7.62
N ASP A 116 13.98 29.66 -8.74
CA ASP A 116 14.02 30.93 -9.45
C ASP A 116 13.25 32.05 -8.71
N ASP A 117 13.74 33.28 -8.80
CA ASP A 117 13.18 34.44 -8.08
C ASP A 117 11.68 34.65 -8.33
N ARG A 118 11.21 34.33 -9.55
CA ARG A 118 9.80 34.46 -9.91
C ARG A 118 8.95 33.45 -9.14
N TRP A 119 9.40 32.20 -9.01
CA TRP A 119 8.73 31.20 -8.20
C TRP A 119 8.76 31.58 -6.71
N LEU A 120 9.92 31.97 -6.18
CA LEU A 120 10.09 32.34 -4.77
C LEU A 120 9.21 33.55 -4.36
N ALA A 121 8.93 34.47 -5.28
CA ALA A 121 8.03 35.59 -5.05
C ALA A 121 6.53 35.24 -5.17
N SER A 122 6.18 33.99 -5.52
CA SER A 122 4.79 33.59 -5.79
C SER A 122 4.01 33.26 -4.51
N GLN A 123 2.69 33.47 -4.54
CA GLN A 123 1.79 33.04 -3.47
C GLN A 123 1.72 31.50 -3.31
N ALA A 124 2.06 30.74 -4.35
CA ALA A 124 2.14 29.28 -4.27
C ALA A 124 3.34 28.85 -3.41
N CYS A 125 4.54 29.40 -3.68
CA CYS A 125 5.73 29.17 -2.87
C CYS A 125 5.50 29.58 -1.41
N ALA A 126 4.95 30.76 -1.17
CA ALA A 126 4.65 31.24 0.18
C ALA A 126 3.70 30.31 0.96
N ARG A 127 2.75 29.64 0.28
CA ARG A 127 1.84 28.68 0.92
C ARG A 127 2.54 27.37 1.31
N LEU A 128 3.52 26.93 0.53
CA LEU A 128 4.37 25.78 0.86
C LEU A 128 5.32 26.14 2.02
N ASP A 129 6.09 27.23 1.87
CA ASP A 129 7.10 27.67 2.84
C ASP A 129 6.53 27.93 4.24
N ALA A 130 5.38 28.59 4.31
CA ALA A 130 4.81 29.02 5.59
C ALA A 130 4.20 27.87 6.40
N LYS A 131 3.91 26.72 5.78
CA LYS A 131 3.10 25.66 6.40
C LYS A 131 3.81 24.31 6.48
N ASP A 132 4.69 23.98 5.53
CA ASP A 132 5.25 22.64 5.45
C ASP A 132 6.71 22.67 4.94
N PRO A 133 7.71 22.37 5.79
CA PRO A 133 9.10 22.30 5.36
C PRO A 133 9.38 21.13 4.38
N TRP A 134 8.47 20.14 4.31
CA TRP A 134 8.51 19.08 3.29
C TRP A 134 7.65 19.42 2.07
N ARG A 135 7.12 20.64 1.98
CA ARG A 135 6.52 21.22 0.77
C ARG A 135 5.44 20.34 0.13
N GLY A 136 4.57 19.75 0.93
CA GLY A 136 3.48 18.88 0.49
C GLY A 136 3.89 17.44 0.20
N THR A 137 5.15 17.06 0.41
CA THR A 137 5.67 15.72 0.09
C THR A 137 5.61 14.74 1.26
N ALA A 138 5.44 15.21 2.50
CA ALA A 138 5.43 14.34 3.67
C ALA A 138 4.06 13.69 3.92
N PHE A 139 4.08 12.40 4.22
CA PHE A 139 2.96 11.66 4.80
C PHE A 139 2.99 11.83 6.32
N SER A 140 2.45 12.94 6.78
CA SER A 140 2.40 13.28 8.21
C SER A 140 1.50 12.33 9.02
N TRP A 141 1.55 12.44 10.35
CA TRP A 141 0.61 11.72 11.21
C TRP A 141 -0.84 12.13 10.98
N GLU A 142 -1.09 13.38 10.57
CA GLU A 142 -2.43 13.84 10.20
C GLU A 142 -2.90 13.14 8.92
N VAL A 143 -2.07 13.10 7.87
CA VAL A 143 -2.39 12.37 6.63
C VAL A 143 -2.57 10.88 6.90
N THR A 144 -1.74 10.30 7.77
CA THR A 144 -1.86 8.91 8.20
C THR A 144 -3.20 8.67 8.90
N ALA A 145 -3.59 9.52 9.84
CA ALA A 145 -4.87 9.41 10.54
C ALA A 145 -6.06 9.56 9.58
N MET A 146 -5.99 10.53 8.66
CA MET A 146 -7.00 10.74 7.63
C MET A 146 -7.17 9.51 6.74
N MET A 147 -6.08 8.98 6.17
CA MET A 147 -6.15 7.80 5.31
C MET A 147 -6.58 6.55 6.09
N THR A 148 -6.16 6.41 7.35
CA THR A 148 -6.64 5.34 8.24
C THR A 148 -8.15 5.41 8.43
N ALA A 149 -8.69 6.61 8.71
CA ALA A 149 -10.12 6.82 8.88
C ALA A 149 -10.89 6.58 7.57
N GLN A 150 -10.34 6.99 6.43
CA GLN A 150 -10.91 6.76 5.09
C GLN A 150 -10.98 5.26 4.73
N MET A 151 -9.96 4.49 5.10
CA MET A 151 -9.87 3.06 4.80
C MET A 151 -10.73 2.20 5.74
N ALA A 152 -10.93 2.62 6.99
CA ALA A 152 -11.63 1.82 8.00
C ALA A 152 -13.03 1.32 7.56
N PRO A 153 -13.90 2.13 6.91
CA PRO A 153 -15.19 1.68 6.40
C PRO A 153 -15.11 0.58 5.32
N GLN A 154 -13.96 0.38 4.70
CA GLN A 154 -13.75 -0.67 3.68
C GLN A 154 -13.07 -1.89 4.31
N VAL A 155 -12.04 -1.64 5.13
CA VAL A 155 -11.23 -2.67 5.80
C VAL A 155 -12.08 -3.49 6.78
N TYR A 156 -12.77 -2.85 7.73
CA TYR A 156 -13.47 -3.60 8.78
C TYR A 156 -14.59 -4.50 8.23
N PRO A 157 -15.49 -4.03 7.35
CA PRO A 157 -16.50 -4.91 6.76
C PRO A 157 -15.89 -6.06 5.96
N TRP A 158 -14.82 -5.81 5.19
CA TRP A 158 -14.19 -6.86 4.40
C TRP A 158 -13.57 -7.95 5.26
N TYR A 159 -12.67 -7.60 6.18
CA TYR A 159 -12.00 -8.61 6.99
C TYR A 159 -12.95 -9.28 7.99
N MET A 160 -13.86 -8.53 8.61
CA MET A 160 -14.74 -9.11 9.63
C MET A 160 -15.93 -9.87 9.05
N LEU A 161 -16.58 -9.33 8.01
CA LEU A 161 -17.80 -9.95 7.46
C LEU A 161 -17.50 -10.92 6.33
N ALA A 162 -16.57 -10.59 5.43
CA ALA A 162 -16.26 -11.44 4.28
C ALA A 162 -15.20 -12.50 4.63
N MET A 163 -14.15 -12.14 5.36
CA MET A 163 -13.08 -13.08 5.76
C MET A 163 -13.27 -13.70 7.14
N GLY A 164 -14.28 -13.26 7.91
CA GLY A 164 -14.61 -13.83 9.22
C GLY A 164 -13.61 -13.52 10.34
N TRP A 165 -12.75 -12.52 10.18
CA TRP A 165 -11.79 -12.12 11.19
C TRP A 165 -12.48 -11.39 12.35
N ASN A 166 -11.90 -11.44 13.54
CA ASN A 166 -12.38 -10.59 14.63
C ASN A 166 -11.80 -9.16 14.50
N PHE A 167 -12.32 -8.26 15.33
CA PHE A 167 -11.88 -6.86 15.35
C PHE A 167 -10.38 -6.71 15.65
N THR A 168 -9.84 -7.50 16.58
CA THR A 168 -8.44 -7.43 17.00
C THR A 168 -7.51 -7.85 15.87
N ASP A 169 -7.76 -8.99 15.22
CA ASP A 169 -6.94 -9.47 14.10
C ASP A 169 -6.98 -8.49 12.93
N THR A 170 -8.16 -7.96 12.61
CA THR A 170 -8.33 -6.92 11.59
C THR A 170 -7.51 -5.68 11.90
N THR A 171 -7.54 -5.21 13.15
CA THR A 171 -6.81 -4.01 13.60
C THR A 171 -5.30 -4.25 13.57
N LEU A 172 -4.84 -5.41 14.06
CA LEU A 172 -3.44 -5.80 14.09
C LEU A 172 -2.86 -6.04 12.69
N PHE A 173 -3.70 -6.26 11.68
CA PHE A 173 -3.26 -6.34 10.29
C PHE A 173 -3.30 -4.98 9.61
N PHE A 174 -4.36 -4.21 9.82
CA PHE A 174 -4.58 -2.92 9.18
C PHE A 174 -3.56 -1.86 9.61
N LEU A 175 -3.37 -1.65 10.91
CA LEU A 175 -2.50 -0.55 11.38
C LEU A 175 -1.03 -0.74 10.98
N PRO A 176 -0.43 -1.94 11.06
CA PRO A 176 0.93 -2.14 10.55
C PRO A 176 1.02 -1.98 9.03
N ALA A 177 0.01 -2.40 8.26
CA ALA A 177 -0.01 -2.16 6.82
C ALA A 177 -0.04 -0.66 6.50
N MET A 178 -0.84 0.12 7.23
CA MET A 178 -0.88 1.58 7.09
C MET A 178 0.46 2.22 7.47
N LEU A 179 1.07 1.78 8.57
CA LEU A 179 2.39 2.27 8.97
C LEU A 179 3.45 1.94 7.91
N LEU A 180 3.44 0.73 7.35
CA LEU A 180 4.36 0.35 6.27
C LEU A 180 4.18 1.23 5.04
N HIS A 181 2.94 1.54 4.65
CA HIS A 181 2.66 2.45 3.55
C HIS A 181 3.24 3.85 3.81
N ALA A 182 2.98 4.42 4.99
CA ALA A 182 3.53 5.72 5.39
C ALA A 182 5.07 5.73 5.43
N LEU A 183 5.69 4.64 5.87
CA LEU A 183 7.15 4.47 5.88
C LEU A 183 7.73 4.44 4.46
N ILE A 184 7.10 3.71 3.53
CA ILE A 184 7.51 3.66 2.12
C ILE A 184 7.42 5.07 1.52
N TRP A 185 6.29 5.74 1.72
CA TRP A 185 6.09 7.10 1.22
C TRP A 185 7.16 8.06 1.75
N ASN A 186 7.34 8.16 3.07
CA ASN A 186 8.26 9.12 3.67
C ASN A 186 9.74 8.81 3.42
N ALA A 187 10.09 7.53 3.26
CA ALA A 187 11.45 7.17 2.87
C ALA A 187 11.75 7.60 1.42
N LEU A 188 10.73 7.75 0.58
CA LEU A 188 10.87 7.92 -0.86
C LEU A 188 10.55 9.35 -1.33
N HIS A 189 9.31 9.82 -1.15
CA HIS A 189 8.77 11.01 -1.82
C HIS A 189 9.54 12.31 -1.48
N PRO A 190 9.74 12.72 -0.20
CA PRO A 190 10.58 13.89 0.10
C PRO A 190 12.00 13.79 -0.48
N ASN A 191 12.61 12.59 -0.39
CA ASN A 191 13.97 12.36 -0.88
C ASN A 191 14.07 12.49 -2.41
N MET A 192 13.01 12.14 -3.17
CA MET A 192 13.00 12.32 -4.62
C MET A 192 13.21 13.77 -5.06
N HIS A 193 12.79 14.71 -4.21
CA HIS A 193 12.87 16.15 -4.43
C HIS A 193 14.08 16.81 -3.75
N GLY A 194 14.97 16.00 -3.15
CA GLY A 194 16.13 16.50 -2.42
C GLY A 194 15.79 17.17 -1.08
N LEU A 195 14.60 16.90 -0.52
CA LEU A 195 14.20 17.39 0.80
C LEU A 195 14.75 16.50 1.92
N ASP A 196 14.82 17.06 3.13
CA ASP A 196 15.27 16.37 4.32
C ASP A 196 14.34 15.22 4.75
N ASP A 197 14.90 14.25 5.47
CA ASP A 197 14.15 13.13 6.03
C ASP A 197 13.05 13.60 7.01
N VAL A 198 11.88 12.96 6.93
CA VAL A 198 10.75 13.23 7.83
C VAL A 198 11.05 12.61 9.20
N PRO A 199 11.05 13.39 10.30
CA PRO A 199 11.26 12.87 11.64
C PRO A 199 9.99 12.22 12.20
N ALA A 200 10.17 11.35 13.19
CA ALA A 200 9.08 10.64 13.87
C ALA A 200 8.06 11.56 14.56
N SER A 201 8.43 12.81 14.87
CA SER A 201 7.51 13.79 15.45
C SER A 201 6.48 14.33 14.45
N VAL A 202 6.72 14.17 13.15
CA VAL A 202 5.87 14.70 12.07
C VAL A 202 5.10 13.59 11.37
N GLY A 203 5.74 12.46 11.10
CA GLY A 203 5.11 11.31 10.44
C GLY A 203 5.92 10.04 10.64
N ALA A 204 5.61 9.00 9.87
CA ALA A 204 6.39 7.78 9.87
C ALA A 204 7.85 8.08 9.46
N PRO A 205 8.85 7.76 10.30
CA PRO A 205 10.20 8.29 10.09
C PRO A 205 10.90 7.71 8.86
N SER A 206 11.41 8.59 7.99
CA SER A 206 12.07 8.20 6.73
C SER A 206 13.28 7.27 6.95
N TRP A 207 14.01 7.45 8.04
CA TRP A 207 15.25 6.70 8.31
C TRP A 207 15.04 5.18 8.38
N VAL A 208 13.85 4.71 8.74
CA VAL A 208 13.54 3.28 8.90
C VAL A 208 13.72 2.49 7.61
N LEU A 209 13.30 3.07 6.47
CA LEU A 209 13.42 2.44 5.15
C LEU A 209 14.39 3.18 4.21
N SER A 210 15.13 4.18 4.72
CA SER A 210 16.11 4.94 3.94
C SER A 210 17.18 4.06 3.27
N GLY A 211 17.55 2.93 3.89
CA GLY A 211 18.49 1.97 3.32
C GLY A 211 17.99 1.22 2.08
N LEU A 212 16.70 1.35 1.72
CA LEU A 212 16.12 0.82 0.49
C LEU A 212 16.18 1.81 -0.68
N ARG A 213 16.60 3.07 -0.45
CA ARG A 213 16.83 4.04 -1.53
C ARG A 213 17.90 3.49 -2.49
N GLY A 214 17.68 3.59 -3.80
CA GLY A 214 18.55 2.99 -4.81
C GLY A 214 18.38 1.48 -4.97
N SER A 215 17.42 0.85 -4.28
CA SER A 215 17.01 -0.52 -4.59
C SER A 215 16.12 -0.54 -5.83
N ALA A 216 16.14 -1.64 -6.58
CA ALA A 216 15.33 -1.78 -7.79
C ALA A 216 13.84 -1.48 -7.58
N TYR A 217 13.29 -1.80 -6.40
CA TYR A 217 11.89 -1.50 -6.09
C TYR A 217 11.66 0.00 -5.82
N PHE A 218 12.52 0.65 -5.05
CA PHE A 218 12.40 2.09 -4.77
C PHE A 218 12.67 2.92 -6.02
N ASP A 219 13.61 2.49 -6.88
CA ASP A 219 13.86 3.13 -8.17
C ASP A 219 12.67 2.99 -9.12
N TRP A 220 11.98 1.85 -9.08
CA TRP A 220 10.74 1.68 -9.84
C TRP A 220 9.62 2.61 -9.35
N LEU A 221 9.45 2.76 -8.02
CA LEU A 221 8.51 3.73 -7.46
C LEU A 221 8.91 5.17 -7.78
N TYR A 222 10.21 5.47 -7.79
CA TYR A 222 10.76 6.75 -8.25
C TYR A 222 10.36 7.03 -9.70
N ASP A 223 10.64 6.12 -10.61
CA ASP A 223 10.30 6.28 -12.03
C ASP A 223 8.78 6.42 -12.24
N ASN A 224 7.98 5.68 -11.46
CA ASN A 224 6.52 5.82 -11.48
C ASN A 224 6.08 7.24 -11.07
N HIS A 225 6.62 7.77 -9.98
CA HIS A 225 6.28 9.11 -9.50
C HIS A 225 6.88 10.24 -10.36
N ALA A 226 8.05 10.04 -10.96
CA ALA A 226 8.59 10.96 -11.95
C ALA A 226 7.64 11.10 -13.15
N GLY A 227 7.09 9.98 -13.62
CA GLY A 227 6.04 9.98 -14.65
C GLY A 227 4.81 10.79 -14.26
N HIS A 228 4.41 10.73 -12.99
CA HIS A 228 3.32 11.54 -12.45
C HIS A 228 3.59 13.05 -12.61
N HIS A 229 4.76 13.54 -12.20
CA HIS A 229 5.13 14.95 -12.38
C HIS A 229 5.27 15.35 -13.84
N VAL A 230 5.95 14.53 -14.64
CA VAL A 230 6.13 14.78 -16.08
C VAL A 230 4.78 14.80 -16.82
N SER A 231 3.77 14.05 -16.38
CA SER A 231 2.42 14.10 -16.96
C SER A 231 1.62 15.34 -16.55
N GLY A 232 2.13 16.15 -15.61
CA GLY A 232 1.42 17.24 -14.97
C GLY A 232 0.33 16.76 -14.02
N GLY A 233 0.58 15.66 -13.31
CA GLY A 233 -0.32 15.13 -12.28
C GLY A 233 -1.53 14.36 -12.80
N LYS A 234 -1.45 13.77 -14.01
CA LYS A 234 -2.61 13.16 -14.71
C LYS A 234 -2.54 11.65 -14.84
N THR A 235 -1.39 11.06 -14.55
CA THR A 235 -1.10 9.61 -14.59
C THR A 235 -0.32 9.25 -13.33
N ASN A 236 -0.20 7.95 -13.00
CA ASN A 236 0.60 7.44 -11.88
C ASN A 236 0.27 8.11 -10.52
N TYR A 237 -1.00 8.13 -10.14
CA TYR A 237 -1.45 8.74 -8.89
C TYR A 237 -1.03 7.95 -7.64
N ASN A 238 -0.72 6.68 -7.74
CA ASN A 238 -0.21 5.91 -6.63
C ASN A 238 1.31 6.05 -6.55
N VAL A 239 1.82 6.54 -5.43
CA VAL A 239 3.26 6.71 -5.15
C VAL A 239 3.84 5.46 -4.51
N ALA A 240 3.17 4.90 -3.49
CA ALA A 240 3.68 3.77 -2.70
C ALA A 240 3.06 2.42 -3.10
N CYS A 241 1.83 2.39 -3.63
CA CYS A 241 1.13 1.17 -4.03
C CYS A 241 0.51 1.30 -5.43
N PRO A 242 1.25 1.11 -6.55
CA PRO A 242 0.79 1.50 -7.90
C PRO A 242 -0.32 0.67 -8.57
N LEU A 243 -0.90 -0.33 -7.90
CA LEU A 243 -1.84 -1.25 -8.53
C LEU A 243 -3.07 -0.58 -9.14
N PHE A 244 -3.68 0.38 -8.47
CA PHE A 244 -4.96 0.92 -8.89
C PHE A 244 -4.83 1.77 -10.15
N ASP A 245 -3.69 2.44 -10.35
CA ASP A 245 -3.36 3.06 -11.64
C ASP A 245 -3.38 2.06 -12.81
N HIS A 246 -2.87 0.83 -12.60
CA HIS A 246 -2.95 -0.22 -13.62
C HIS A 246 -4.39 -0.66 -13.89
N ILE A 247 -5.21 -0.74 -12.84
CA ILE A 247 -6.61 -1.19 -12.94
C ILE A 247 -7.46 -0.19 -13.71
N VAL A 248 -7.28 1.11 -13.45
CA VAL A 248 -8.10 2.18 -14.05
C VAL A 248 -7.47 2.84 -15.27
N GLY A 249 -6.31 2.34 -15.72
CA GLY A 249 -5.64 2.78 -16.94
C GLY A 249 -4.98 4.16 -16.85
N THR A 250 -4.60 4.60 -15.64
CA THR A 250 -3.81 5.81 -15.42
C THR A 250 -2.33 5.51 -15.21
N PHE A 251 -1.92 4.24 -15.26
CA PHE A 251 -0.51 3.87 -15.24
C PHE A 251 0.19 4.23 -16.56
N GLN A 252 1.34 4.86 -16.45
CA GLN A 252 2.22 5.25 -17.53
C GLN A 252 3.63 4.70 -17.27
N THR A 253 4.16 3.97 -18.25
CA THR A 253 5.52 3.41 -18.19
C THR A 253 6.57 4.50 -18.29
N LYS A 254 7.80 4.18 -17.86
CA LYS A 254 8.98 5.02 -18.01
C LYS A 254 9.20 5.52 -19.43
N GLU A 255 9.26 4.59 -20.37
CA GLU A 255 9.41 4.88 -21.80
C GLU A 255 8.37 5.91 -22.28
N SER A 256 7.10 5.72 -21.90
CA SER A 256 6.03 6.61 -22.32
C SER A 256 6.15 8.03 -21.77
N TRP A 257 6.55 8.20 -20.51
CA TRP A 257 6.70 9.55 -19.95
C TRP A 257 8.03 10.20 -20.34
N GLU A 258 9.10 9.45 -20.60
CA GLU A 258 10.35 9.97 -21.13
C GLU A 258 10.16 10.55 -22.54
N ASP A 259 9.38 9.88 -23.38
CA ASP A 259 8.96 10.40 -24.69
C ASP A 259 8.17 11.71 -24.55
N LEU A 260 7.24 11.77 -23.58
CA LEU A 260 6.49 12.99 -23.28
C LEU A 260 7.42 14.14 -22.85
N LYS A 261 8.40 13.85 -21.98
CA LYS A 261 9.41 14.82 -21.53
C LYS A 261 10.24 15.35 -22.70
N ALA A 262 10.73 14.47 -23.57
CA ALA A 262 11.48 14.85 -24.77
C ALA A 262 10.65 15.72 -25.72
N ASN A 263 9.39 15.36 -25.95
CA ASN A 263 8.47 16.13 -26.79
C ASN A 263 8.19 17.52 -26.21
N LYS A 264 7.97 17.63 -24.89
CA LYS A 264 7.81 18.91 -24.20
C LYS A 264 9.02 19.82 -24.39
N ALA A 265 10.23 19.26 -24.25
CA ALA A 265 11.47 20.00 -24.44
C ALA A 265 11.62 20.52 -25.88
N ALA A 266 11.30 19.69 -26.89
CA ALA A 266 11.35 20.07 -28.29
C ALA A 266 10.37 21.21 -28.63
N VAL A 267 9.12 21.13 -28.13
CA VAL A 267 8.11 22.18 -28.32
C VAL A 267 8.55 23.50 -27.67
N LYS A 268 9.13 23.43 -26.46
CA LYS A 268 9.65 24.62 -25.78
C LYS A 268 10.78 25.28 -26.58
N ALA A 269 11.70 24.49 -27.13
CA ALA A 269 12.79 25.00 -27.96
C ALA A 269 12.28 25.69 -29.23
N GLN A 270 11.27 25.13 -29.91
CA GLN A 270 10.66 25.75 -31.10
C GLN A 270 10.00 27.10 -30.80
N LYS A 271 9.30 27.23 -29.66
CA LYS A 271 8.67 28.50 -29.27
C LYS A 271 9.71 29.61 -29.07
N VAL A 272 10.83 29.31 -28.43
CA VAL A 272 11.92 30.27 -28.24
C VAL A 272 12.49 30.75 -29.58
N VAL A 273 12.57 29.88 -30.59
CA VAL A 273 13.03 30.26 -31.94
C VAL A 273 12.03 31.14 -32.67
N ILE A 274 10.72 30.96 -32.46
CA ILE A 274 9.67 31.77 -33.10
C ILE A 274 9.56 33.16 -32.46
N GLU A 275 9.84 33.26 -31.16
CA GLU A 275 9.74 34.50 -30.37
C GLU A 275 11.02 35.36 -30.39
N ALA A 276 12.11 34.86 -30.98
CA ALA A 276 13.40 35.55 -31.14
C ALA A 276 13.54 36.21 -32.52
#